data_AF-A0A969HME7-F1
#
_entry.id   AF-A0A969HME7-F1
#
_cell.length_a   1.000
_cell.length_b   1.000
_cell.length_c   1.000
_cell.angle_alpha   90.00
_cell.angle_beta   90.00
_cell.angle_gamma   90.00
#
_symmetry.space_group_name_H-M   'P 1'
#
loop_
_entity.id
_entity.type
_entity.pdbx_description
1 polymer ?
#
loop_
_entity_poly.entity_id
_entity_poly.type
_entity_poly.pdbx_seq_one_letter_code
_entity_poly.pdbx_strand_id
1 'polypeptide(L)'
;MLFRSRLVSFVLAITIAGITTAFLSLLPEANAVLLFVAFALSFSSSFLLFYFSLEFLVLGEVNEAYAMLEKLKKKDFKIAKKRMAPTLSPIKKLNYEIYSYASKKQKEIDQLKKLAIYRREFLADVSHELKTPIFAAQGFIHTLIDGAIDDESVRYKFLHKAAK
;
A
#
# COMPACT_ATOMS: atom_id res chain seq x y z
N MET A 1 7.72 -10.50 20.91
CA MET A 1 6.30 -10.88 20.71
C MET A 1 5.91 -12.16 21.45
N LEU A 2 6.80 -13.18 21.53
CA LEU A 2 6.59 -14.41 22.31
C LEU A 2 6.18 -14.19 23.78
N PHE A 3 6.71 -13.14 24.43
CA PHE A 3 6.33 -12.77 25.79
C PHE A 3 4.84 -12.42 25.95
N ARG A 4 4.20 -11.83 24.92
CA ARG A 4 2.76 -11.50 24.99
C ARG A 4 1.89 -12.76 24.94
N SER A 5 2.27 -13.76 24.15
CA SER A 5 1.54 -15.04 24.07
C SER A 5 1.61 -15.80 25.40
N ARG A 6 2.82 -15.94 25.98
CA ARG A 6 3.01 -16.60 27.27
C ARG A 6 2.19 -15.97 28.40
N LEU A 7 2.15 -14.63 28.44
CA LEU A 7 1.36 -13.90 29.45
C LEU A 7 -0.14 -14.13 29.26
N VAL A 8 -0.65 -14.10 28.02
CA VAL A 8 -2.07 -14.34 27.74
C VAL A 8 -2.46 -15.79 28.08
N SER A 9 -1.67 -16.79 27.68
CA SER A 9 -1.92 -18.19 28.04
C SER A 9 -1.89 -18.41 29.55
N PHE A 10 -0.97 -17.74 30.26
CA PHE A 10 -0.86 -17.84 31.71
C PHE A 10 -2.07 -17.24 32.43
N VAL A 11 -2.52 -16.04 32.04
CA VAL A 11 -3.71 -15.40 32.61
C VAL A 11 -4.95 -16.26 32.39
N LEU A 12 -5.16 -16.77 31.17
CA LEU A 12 -6.29 -17.66 30.87
C LEU A 12 -6.24 -18.96 31.68
N ALA A 13 -5.08 -19.60 31.76
CA ALA A 13 -4.91 -20.82 32.55
C ALA A 13 -5.18 -20.61 34.04
N ILE A 14 -4.72 -19.49 34.63
CA ILE A 14 -5.03 -19.15 36.02
C ILE A 14 -6.53 -18.93 36.22
N THR A 15 -7.20 -18.19 35.33
CA THR A 15 -8.64 -17.95 35.46
C THR A 15 -9.44 -19.25 35.41
N ILE A 16 -9.09 -20.17 34.52
CA ILE A 16 -9.78 -21.47 34.39
C ILE A 16 -9.49 -22.36 35.60
N ALA A 17 -8.23 -22.45 36.03
CA ALA A 17 -7.84 -23.21 37.22
C ALA A 17 -8.52 -22.66 38.49
N GLY A 18 -8.61 -21.34 38.60
CA GLY A 18 -9.30 -20.66 39.70
C GLY A 18 -10.81 -20.96 39.72
N ILE A 19 -11.50 -20.82 38.58
CA ILE A 19 -12.94 -21.10 38.47
C ILE A 19 -13.23 -22.58 38.77
N THR A 20 -12.45 -23.49 38.21
CA THR A 20 -12.64 -24.94 38.42
C THR A 20 -12.40 -25.33 39.88
N THR A 21 -11.38 -24.77 40.52
CA THR A 21 -11.09 -25.03 41.95
C THR A 21 -12.13 -24.41 42.86
N ALA A 22 -12.60 -23.18 42.56
CA ALA A 22 -13.68 -22.53 43.30
C ALA A 22 -14.98 -23.34 43.20
N PHE A 23 -15.31 -23.87 42.03
CA PHE A 23 -16.46 -24.75 41.86
C PHE A 23 -16.34 -26.04 42.68
N LEU A 24 -15.18 -26.70 42.64
CA LEU A 24 -14.94 -27.93 43.42
C LEU A 24 -14.96 -27.68 44.93
N SER A 25 -14.65 -26.47 45.40
CA SER A 25 -14.70 -26.12 46.82
C SER A 25 -16.11 -26.10 47.42
N LEU A 26 -17.15 -26.03 46.57
CA LEU A 26 -18.55 -26.08 47.01
C LEU A 26 -19.04 -27.50 47.32
N LEU A 27 -18.23 -28.53 47.01
CA LEU A 27 -18.60 -29.92 47.26
C LEU A 27 -18.36 -30.28 48.74
N PRO A 28 -19.29 -30.97 49.41
CA PRO A 28 -19.16 -31.35 50.82
C PRO A 28 -17.92 -32.22 51.14
N GLU A 29 -17.46 -32.99 50.14
CA GLU A 29 -16.30 -33.91 50.22
C GLU A 29 -14.96 -33.22 49.87
N ALA A 30 -14.95 -31.89 49.67
CA ALA A 30 -13.77 -31.18 49.18
C ALA A 30 -12.67 -31.09 50.25
N ASN A 31 -11.62 -31.90 50.08
CA ASN A 31 -10.40 -31.82 50.89
C ASN A 31 -9.37 -30.85 50.26
N ALA A 32 -8.53 -30.21 51.07
CA ALA A 32 -7.50 -29.28 50.63
C ALA A 32 -6.52 -29.92 49.61
N VAL A 33 -6.20 -31.20 49.80
CA VAL A 33 -5.35 -31.97 48.87
C VAL A 33 -6.03 -32.12 47.50
N LEU A 34 -7.34 -32.40 47.49
CA LEU A 34 -8.13 -32.55 46.26
C LEU A 34 -8.16 -31.23 45.48
N LEU A 35 -8.38 -30.11 46.16
CA LEU A 35 -8.41 -28.78 45.55
C LEU A 35 -7.05 -28.38 44.97
N PHE A 36 -5.96 -28.67 45.67
CA PHE A 36 -4.61 -28.38 45.17
C PHE A 36 -4.27 -29.21 43.93
N VAL A 37 -4.59 -30.51 43.94
CA VAL A 37 -4.37 -31.40 42.80
C VAL A 37 -5.22 -30.98 41.61
N ALA A 38 -6.49 -30.62 41.83
CA ALA A 38 -7.37 -30.14 40.78
C ALA A 38 -6.88 -28.81 40.17
N PHE A 39 -6.42 -27.88 41.00
CA PHE A 39 -5.83 -26.62 40.55
C PHE A 39 -4.60 -26.88 39.67
N ALA A 40 -3.66 -27.70 40.15
CA ALA A 40 -2.41 -27.98 39.43
C ALA A 40 -2.67 -28.68 38.08
N LEU A 41 -3.57 -29.65 38.03
CA LEU A 41 -3.94 -30.35 36.80
C LEU A 41 -4.66 -29.44 35.81
N SER A 42 -5.65 -28.67 36.27
CA SER A 42 -6.42 -27.75 35.44
C SER A 42 -5.55 -26.63 34.88
N PHE A 43 -4.65 -26.09 35.72
CA PHE A 43 -3.68 -25.07 35.33
C PHE A 43 -2.70 -25.60 34.27
N SER A 44 -2.06 -26.74 34.53
CA SER A 44 -1.07 -27.32 33.63
C SER A 44 -1.67 -27.69 32.26
N SER A 45 -2.83 -28.36 32.26
CA SER A 45 -3.53 -28.74 31.04
C SER A 45 -3.97 -27.52 30.23
N SER A 46 -4.60 -26.54 30.87
CA SER A 46 -5.06 -25.31 30.21
C SER A 46 -3.87 -24.51 29.66
N PHE A 47 -2.80 -24.36 30.44
CA PHE A 47 -1.63 -23.60 30.03
C PHE A 47 -0.99 -24.19 28.76
N LEU A 48 -0.81 -25.52 28.70
CA LEU A 48 -0.26 -26.18 27.52
C LEU A 48 -1.14 -26.00 26.28
N LEU A 49 -2.46 -26.21 26.41
CA LEU A 49 -3.40 -26.08 25.29
C LEU A 49 -3.46 -24.65 24.75
N PHE A 50 -3.56 -23.64 25.62
CA PHE A 50 -3.58 -22.25 25.19
C PHE A 50 -2.24 -21.78 24.64
N TYR A 51 -1.13 -22.21 25.24
CA TYR A 51 0.20 -21.87 24.76
C TYR A 51 0.40 -22.39 23.33
N PHE A 52 0.13 -23.67 23.12
CA PHE A 52 0.25 -24.27 21.80
C PHE A 52 -0.71 -23.65 20.79
N SER A 53 -1.98 -23.42 21.17
CA SER A 53 -2.98 -22.83 20.26
C SER A 53 -2.60 -21.41 19.83
N LEU A 54 -2.16 -20.56 20.76
CA LEU A 54 -1.75 -19.19 20.42
C LEU A 54 -0.45 -19.16 19.61
N GLU A 55 0.51 -20.04 19.91
CA GLU A 55 1.77 -20.10 19.16
C GLU A 55 1.57 -20.66 17.75
N PHE A 56 0.84 -21.76 17.61
CA PHE A 56 0.65 -22.44 16.33
C PHE A 56 -0.37 -21.75 15.42
N LEU A 57 -1.56 -21.40 15.93
CA LEU A 57 -2.61 -20.79 15.09
C LEU A 57 -2.39 -19.29 14.89
N VAL A 58 -2.14 -18.53 15.96
CA VAL A 58 -2.14 -17.07 15.86
C VAL A 58 -0.78 -16.54 15.38
N LEU A 59 0.31 -16.92 16.06
CA LEU A 59 1.63 -16.41 15.70
C LEU A 59 2.16 -17.00 14.39
N GLY A 60 1.84 -18.26 14.10
CA GLY A 60 2.12 -18.90 12.81
C GLY A 60 1.50 -18.14 11.63
N GLU A 61 0.19 -17.89 11.66
CA GLU A 61 -0.52 -17.17 10.59
C GLU A 61 -0.03 -15.72 10.44
N VAL A 62 0.26 -15.04 11.55
CA VAL A 62 0.78 -13.67 11.52
C VAL A 62 2.16 -13.62 10.88
N ASN A 63 3.05 -14.56 11.20
CA ASN A 63 4.39 -14.62 10.58
C ASN A 63 4.30 -14.89 9.07
N GLU A 64 3.40 -15.76 8.61
CA GLU A 64 3.16 -15.95 7.18
C GLU A 64 2.66 -14.67 6.50
N ALA A 65 1.74 -13.94 7.13
CA ALA A 65 1.24 -12.67 6.61
C ALA A 65 2.36 -11.62 6.50
N TYR A 66 3.23 -11.52 7.50
CA TYR A 66 4.41 -10.65 7.46
C TYR A 66 5.39 -11.06 6.36
N ALA A 67 5.66 -12.36 6.20
CA ALA A 67 6.54 -12.86 5.14
C ALA A 67 5.97 -12.57 3.74
N MET A 68 4.64 -12.63 3.57
CA MET A 68 3.98 -12.20 2.32
C MET A 68 4.13 -10.69 2.08
N LEU A 69 3.96 -9.87 3.12
CA LEU A 69 4.14 -8.42 3.03
C LEU A 69 5.58 -8.04 2.63
N GLU A 70 6.57 -8.73 3.19
CA GLU A 70 7.98 -8.51 2.82
C GLU A 70 8.25 -8.89 1.35
N LYS A 71 7.68 -10.01 0.87
CA LYS A 71 7.76 -10.41 -0.54
C LYS A 71 7.10 -9.38 -1.47
N LEU A 72 6.02 -8.72 -1.04
CA LEU A 72 5.38 -7.62 -1.77
C LEU A 72 6.26 -6.37 -1.81
N LYS A 73 6.94 -6.04 -0.70
CA LYS A 73 7.90 -4.93 -0.65
C LYS A 73 9.07 -5.12 -1.63
N LYS A 74 9.46 -6.38 -1.89
CA LYS A 74 10.53 -6.75 -2.84
C LYS A 74 10.10 -6.74 -4.33
N LYS A 75 8.87 -6.36 -4.66
CA LYS A 75 8.34 -6.21 -6.05
C LYS A 75 8.31 -7.48 -6.91
N ASP A 76 8.37 -8.67 -6.33
CA ASP A 76 8.21 -9.95 -7.05
C ASP A 76 6.72 -10.28 -7.31
N PHE A 77 6.06 -9.45 -8.11
CA PHE A 77 4.62 -9.48 -8.39
C PHE A 77 4.14 -10.68 -9.24
N LYS A 78 5.03 -11.59 -9.66
CA LYS A 78 4.71 -12.66 -10.61
C LYS A 78 4.13 -13.94 -9.96
N ILE A 79 4.26 -14.12 -8.65
CA ILE A 79 3.94 -15.40 -7.98
C ILE A 79 2.52 -15.45 -7.39
N ALA A 80 1.90 -14.30 -7.13
CA ALA A 80 0.61 -14.22 -6.41
C ALA A 80 -0.62 -14.69 -7.21
N LYS A 81 -0.50 -15.00 -8.51
CA LYS A 81 -1.65 -15.27 -9.38
C LYS A 81 -2.10 -16.74 -9.41
N LYS A 82 -1.32 -17.71 -8.89
CA LYS A 82 -1.55 -19.16 -9.16
C LYS A 82 -2.27 -19.96 -8.06
N ARG A 83 -2.65 -19.40 -6.92
CA ARG A 83 -3.36 -20.15 -5.85
C ARG A 83 -4.64 -19.44 -5.43
N MET A 84 -5.69 -19.55 -6.25
CA MET A 84 -7.01 -18.98 -5.98
C MET A 84 -8.03 -20.12 -5.90
N ALA A 85 -8.31 -20.58 -4.67
CA ALA A 85 -9.43 -21.46 -4.33
C ALA A 85 -10.22 -20.83 -3.17
N PRO A 86 -11.55 -21.03 -3.09
CA PRO A 86 -12.48 -20.11 -2.47
C PRO A 86 -12.75 -20.45 -1.01
N THR A 87 -11.77 -20.25 -0.12
CA THR A 87 -11.99 -20.22 1.34
C THR A 87 -11.05 -19.18 1.96
N LEU A 88 -11.23 -17.92 1.58
CA LEU A 88 -10.38 -16.84 2.09
C LEU A 88 -10.86 -16.45 3.49
N SER A 89 -10.05 -16.80 4.51
CA SER A 89 -10.10 -16.14 5.83
C SER A 89 -10.28 -14.62 5.63
N PRO A 90 -11.09 -13.91 6.44
CA PRO A 90 -11.34 -12.48 6.28
C PRO A 90 -10.07 -11.64 6.08
N ILE A 91 -8.97 -12.07 6.72
CA ILE A 91 -7.64 -11.45 6.61
C ILE A 91 -7.06 -11.59 5.20
N LYS A 92 -7.19 -12.75 4.55
CA LYS A 92 -6.71 -12.96 3.18
C LYS A 92 -7.49 -12.14 2.16
N LYS A 93 -8.80 -11.96 2.36
CA LYS A 93 -9.64 -11.10 1.51
C LYS A 93 -9.21 -9.63 1.63
N LEU A 94 -8.98 -9.16 2.85
CA LEU A 94 -8.48 -7.80 3.10
C LEU A 94 -7.12 -7.56 2.43
N ASN A 95 -6.20 -8.51 2.56
CA ASN A 95 -4.88 -8.42 1.91
C ASN A 95 -4.99 -8.35 0.38
N TYR A 96 -5.89 -9.14 -0.21
CA TYR A 96 -6.14 -9.09 -1.66
C TYR A 96 -6.70 -7.73 -2.09
N GLU A 97 -7.64 -7.19 -1.33
CA GLU A 97 -8.26 -5.90 -1.61
C GLU A 97 -7.24 -4.75 -1.54
N ILE A 98 -6.43 -4.72 -0.48
CA ILE A 98 -5.32 -3.76 -0.33
C ILE A 98 -4.35 -3.87 -1.52
N TYR A 99 -3.98 -5.09 -1.91
CA TYR A 99 -3.08 -5.31 -3.04
C TYR A 99 -3.67 -4.80 -4.36
N SER A 100 -4.95 -5.09 -4.60
CA SER A 100 -5.66 -4.65 -5.80
C SER A 100 -5.76 -3.13 -5.87
N TYR A 101 -6.02 -2.48 -4.73
CA TYR A 101 -6.11 -1.03 -4.61
C TYR A 101 -4.75 -0.37 -4.85
N ALA A 102 -3.69 -0.87 -4.22
CA ALA A 102 -2.33 -0.36 -4.40
C ALA A 102 -1.87 -0.48 -5.86
N SER A 103 -2.13 -1.63 -6.50
CA SER A 103 -1.81 -1.85 -7.92
C SER A 103 -2.55 -0.88 -8.84
N LYS A 104 -3.83 -0.62 -8.58
CA LYS A 104 -4.64 0.34 -9.33
C LYS A 104 -4.13 1.77 -9.16
N LYS A 105 -3.79 2.17 -7.93
CA LYS A 105 -3.22 3.50 -7.63
C LYS A 105 -1.85 3.69 -8.26
N GLN A 106 -1.01 2.67 -8.28
CA GLN A 106 0.29 2.75 -8.95
C GLN A 106 0.13 3.02 -10.46
N LYS A 107 -0.81 2.32 -11.11
CA LYS A 107 -1.10 2.56 -12.54
C LYS A 107 -1.60 3.99 -12.80
N GLU A 108 -2.45 4.51 -11.92
CA GLU A 108 -2.95 5.89 -12.01
C GLU A 108 -1.79 6.90 -11.89
N ILE A 109 -0.88 6.70 -10.94
CA ILE A 109 0.33 7.52 -10.79
C ILE A 109 1.21 7.46 -12.04
N ASP A 110 1.41 6.27 -12.60
CA ASP A 110 2.23 6.09 -13.80
C ASP A 110 1.60 6.79 -15.01
N GLN A 111 0.27 6.77 -15.14
CA GLN A 111 -0.46 7.53 -16.16
C GLN A 111 -0.31 9.04 -15.99
N LEU A 112 -0.46 9.54 -14.76
CA LEU A 112 -0.28 10.96 -14.46
C LEU A 112 1.14 11.44 -14.77
N LYS A 113 2.15 10.62 -14.46
CA LYS A 113 3.55 10.93 -14.81
C LYS A 113 3.75 11.00 -16.32
N LYS A 114 3.20 10.05 -17.08
CA LYS A 114 3.26 10.08 -18.55
C LYS A 114 2.60 11.33 -19.12
N LEU A 115 1.42 11.70 -18.61
CA LEU A 115 0.72 12.91 -19.03
C LEU A 115 1.51 14.18 -18.69
N ALA A 116 2.16 14.23 -17.53
CA ALA A 116 3.00 15.36 -17.16
C ALA A 116 4.22 15.53 -18.09
N ILE A 117 4.86 14.41 -18.46
CA ILE A 117 5.97 14.40 -19.43
C ILE A 117 5.47 14.87 -20.80
N TYR A 118 4.38 14.26 -21.31
CA TYR A 118 3.78 14.64 -22.58
C TYR A 118 3.42 16.12 -22.63
N ARG A 119 2.79 16.65 -21.57
CA ARG A 119 2.45 18.07 -21.48
C ARG A 119 3.69 18.95 -21.54
N ARG A 120 4.78 18.56 -20.87
CA ARG A 120 6.04 19.32 -20.88
C ARG A 120 6.68 19.32 -22.26
N GLU A 121 6.73 18.16 -22.92
CA GLU A 121 7.27 18.02 -24.29
C GLU A 121 6.43 18.82 -25.28
N PHE A 122 5.10 18.68 -25.25
CA PHE A 122 4.19 19.44 -26.09
C PHE A 122 4.35 20.96 -25.93
N LEU A 123 4.43 21.46 -24.69
CA LEU A 123 4.65 22.90 -24.47
C LEU A 123 6.01 23.36 -24.98
N ALA A 124 7.05 22.53 -24.84
CA ALA A 124 8.38 22.85 -25.35
C ALA A 124 8.37 22.91 -26.89
N ASP A 125 7.80 21.91 -27.55
CA ASP A 125 7.71 21.82 -29.00
C ASP A 125 6.91 23.00 -29.57
N VAL A 126 5.73 23.28 -29.02
CA VAL A 126 4.91 24.44 -29.42
C VAL A 126 5.67 25.75 -29.20
N SER A 127 6.39 25.89 -28.08
CA SER A 127 7.20 27.10 -27.84
C SER A 127 8.31 27.26 -28.87
N HIS A 128 8.96 26.17 -29.26
CA HIS A 128 10.02 26.19 -30.29
C HIS A 128 9.46 26.52 -31.67
N GLU A 129 8.35 25.89 -32.05
CA GLU A 129 7.71 26.13 -33.34
C GLU A 129 7.10 27.53 -33.46
N LEU A 130 6.60 28.11 -32.36
CA LEU A 130 6.07 29.48 -32.36
C LEU A 130 7.15 30.55 -32.27
N LYS A 131 8.29 30.28 -31.61
CA LYS A 131 9.39 31.25 -31.46
C LYS A 131 9.84 31.76 -32.83
N THR A 132 10.13 30.86 -33.76
CA THR A 132 10.66 31.18 -35.10
C THR A 132 9.75 32.11 -35.93
N PRO A 133 8.46 31.81 -36.16
CA PRO A 133 7.58 32.69 -36.93
C PRO A 133 7.32 34.03 -36.21
N ILE A 134 7.26 34.05 -34.87
CA ILE A 134 7.14 35.31 -34.13
C ILE A 134 8.37 36.19 -34.37
N PHE A 135 9.58 35.62 -34.29
CA PHE A 135 10.81 36.37 -34.60
C PHE A 135 10.88 36.82 -36.06
N ALA A 136 10.40 36.00 -37.01
CA ALA A 136 10.33 36.38 -38.41
C ALA A 136 9.38 37.58 -38.63
N ALA A 137 8.19 37.53 -38.04
CA ALA A 137 7.22 38.64 -38.08
C ALA A 137 7.80 39.92 -37.46
N GLN A 138 8.44 39.80 -36.29
CA GLN A 138 9.14 40.92 -35.64
C GLN A 138 10.25 41.50 -36.53
N GLY A 139 11.03 40.66 -37.21
CA GLY A 139 12.08 41.09 -38.13
C GLY A 139 11.53 41.87 -39.34
N PHE A 140 10.41 41.44 -39.90
CA PHE A 140 9.72 42.19 -40.96
C PHE A 140 9.22 43.56 -40.48
N ILE A 141 8.65 43.62 -39.27
CA ILE A 141 8.21 44.88 -38.66
C ILE A 141 9.39 45.83 -38.43
N HIS A 142 10.51 45.34 -37.86
CA HIS A 142 11.71 46.15 -37.66
C HIS A 142 12.27 46.68 -38.98
N THR A 143 12.35 45.85 -40.01
CA THR A 143 12.87 46.29 -41.32
C THR A 143 11.99 47.40 -41.93
N LEU A 144 10.67 47.30 -41.78
CA LEU A 144 9.74 48.35 -42.21
C LEU A 144 9.97 49.65 -41.43
N ILE A 145 10.12 49.57 -40.11
CA ILE A 145 10.38 50.74 -39.24
C ILE A 145 11.73 51.40 -39.57
N ASP A 146 12.75 50.62 -39.92
CA ASP A 146 14.12 51.10 -40.19
C ASP A 146 14.28 51.77 -41.58
N GLY A 147 13.17 52.12 -42.25
CA GLY A 147 13.16 52.90 -43.50
C GLY A 147 12.67 52.15 -44.74
N ALA A 148 12.42 50.84 -44.67
CA ALA A 148 11.80 50.12 -45.78
C ALA A 148 10.33 50.51 -46.03
N ILE A 149 9.72 51.27 -45.10
CA ILE A 149 8.39 51.86 -45.26
C ILE A 149 8.37 53.02 -46.26
N ASP A 150 9.51 53.69 -46.50
CA ASP A 150 9.60 54.89 -47.34
C ASP A 150 9.63 54.56 -48.84
N ASP A 151 10.11 53.37 -49.21
CA ASP A 151 10.02 52.84 -50.57
C ASP A 151 8.75 52.00 -50.73
N GLU A 152 7.83 52.50 -51.57
CA GLU A 152 6.54 51.86 -51.82
C GLU A 152 6.67 50.41 -52.34
N SER A 153 7.64 50.15 -53.22
CA SER A 153 7.85 48.82 -53.80
C SER A 153 8.37 47.81 -52.77
N VAL A 154 9.27 48.26 -51.88
CA VAL A 154 9.85 47.43 -50.81
C VAL A 154 8.84 47.22 -49.70
N ARG A 155 8.09 48.26 -49.30
CA ARG A 155 7.02 48.21 -48.30
C ARG A 155 6.00 47.12 -48.64
N TYR A 156 5.44 47.14 -49.85
CA TYR A 156 4.46 46.13 -50.27
C TYR A 156 5.04 44.72 -50.27
N LYS A 157 6.30 44.56 -50.68
CA LYS A 157 6.99 43.25 -50.69
C LYS A 157 7.17 42.67 -49.28
N PHE A 158 7.52 43.50 -48.30
CA PHE A 158 7.69 43.07 -46.90
C PHE A 158 6.35 42.81 -46.20
N LEU A 159 5.35 43.65 -46.42
CA LEU A 159 3.99 43.43 -45.90
C LEU A 159 3.38 42.13 -46.44
N HIS A 160 3.56 41.83 -47.73
CA HIS A 160 3.10 40.58 -48.31
C HIS A 160 3.82 39.35 -47.75
N LYS A 161 5.12 39.47 -47.43
CA LYS A 161 5.88 38.40 -46.80
C LYS A 161 5.51 38.18 -45.34
N ALA A 162 5.17 39.24 -44.60
CA ALA A 162 4.76 39.16 -43.21
C ALA A 162 3.33 38.61 -43.03
N ALA A 163 2.46 38.82 -44.01
CA ALA A 163 1.08 38.33 -44.01
C ALA A 163 0.90 36.89 -44.53
N LYS A 164 2.00 36.19 -44.84
CA LYS A 164 2.02 34.86 -45.43
C LYS A 164 2.51 33.82 -44.42
#